data_AF-A0ABD3IXW6-F1
#
_entry.id   AF-A0ABD3IXW6-F1
#
_cell.length_a   1.000
_cell.length_b   1.000
_cell.length_c   1.000
_cell.angle_alpha   90.00
_cell.angle_beta   90.00
_cell.angle_gamma   90.00
#
_symmetry.space_group_name_H-M   'P 1'
#
loop_
_entity.id
_entity.type
_entity.pdbx_description
1 polymer ?
#
loop_
_entity_poly.entity_id
_entity_poly.type
_entity_poly.pdbx_seq_one_letter_code
_entity_poly.pdbx_strand_id
1 'polypeptide(L)'
;MARSTIAFPALLLACFALLKLGLAEHVPQPAPGYDDSLEICIKNMTEECGIEIFQNIVHKGPPITDACCSVLLKFGHPCHSELILAVLSTGKFAPHEAEILQKSAAAWKRCRSIVEGH
;
A
#
# COMPACT_ATOMS: atom_id res chain seq x y z
N MET A 1 -8.44 -47.90 -41.95
CA MET A 1 -7.49 -47.08 -41.16
C MET A 1 -8.22 -45.82 -40.71
N ALA A 2 -8.84 -45.83 -39.53
CA ALA A 2 -9.38 -44.62 -38.91
C ALA A 2 -8.39 -44.24 -37.82
N ARG A 3 -7.53 -43.26 -38.11
CA ARG A 3 -6.53 -42.75 -37.18
C ARG A 3 -7.29 -42.09 -36.04
N SER A 4 -7.20 -42.64 -34.83
CA SER A 4 -7.79 -42.07 -33.60
C SER A 4 -7.30 -40.65 -33.40
N THR A 5 -7.99 -39.68 -33.97
CA THR A 5 -7.77 -38.23 -33.80
C THR A 5 -8.55 -37.65 -32.64
N ILE A 6 -9.31 -38.47 -31.91
CA ILE A 6 -10.23 -38.04 -30.85
C ILE A 6 -9.56 -38.03 -29.46
N ALA A 7 -8.44 -38.73 -29.27
CA ALA A 7 -7.72 -38.74 -27.99
C ALA A 7 -6.91 -37.45 -27.74
N PHE A 8 -6.41 -36.80 -28.79
CA PHE A 8 -5.66 -35.55 -28.71
C PHE A 8 -6.47 -34.34 -28.21
N PRO A 9 -7.68 -34.06 -28.73
CA PRO A 9 -8.47 -32.90 -28.28
C PRO A 9 -8.93 -33.07 -26.83
N ALA A 10 -9.30 -34.29 -26.40
CA ALA A 10 -9.69 -34.56 -25.02
C ALA A 10 -8.52 -34.34 -24.04
N LEU A 11 -7.31 -34.78 -24.41
CA LEU A 11 -6.11 -34.59 -23.60
C LEU A 11 -5.69 -33.12 -23.52
N LEU A 12 -5.80 -32.38 -24.63
CA LEU A 12 -5.55 -30.94 -24.66
C LEU A 12 -6.56 -30.18 -23.78
N LEU A 13 -7.86 -30.50 -23.89
CA LEU A 13 -8.90 -29.89 -23.05
C LEU A 13 -8.69 -30.16 -21.56
N ALA A 14 -8.30 -31.38 -21.19
CA ALA A 14 -7.94 -31.72 -19.82
C ALA A 14 -6.71 -30.93 -19.33
N CYS A 15 -5.71 -30.76 -20.19
CA CYS A 15 -4.50 -29.98 -19.87
C CYS A 15 -4.82 -28.48 -19.67
N PHE A 16 -5.68 -27.91 -20.52
CA PHE A 16 -6.18 -26.53 -20.36
C PHE A 16 -6.97 -26.35 -19.06
N ALA A 17 -7.78 -27.32 -18.64
CA ALA A 17 -8.50 -27.26 -17.37
C ALA A 17 -7.55 -27.29 -16.16
N LEU A 18 -6.49 -28.11 -16.20
CA LEU A 18 -5.46 -28.16 -15.15
C LEU A 18 -4.63 -26.86 -15.09
N LEU A 19 -4.26 -26.29 -16.25
CA LEU A 19 -3.62 -24.98 -16.34
C LEU A 19 -4.50 -23.86 -15.76
N LYS A 20 -5.82 -23.90 -15.99
CA LYS A 20 -6.77 -22.92 -15.47
C LYS A 20 -6.96 -23.01 -13.95
N LEU A 21 -6.87 -24.20 -13.34
CA LEU A 21 -6.89 -24.35 -11.88
C LEU A 21 -5.56 -23.91 -11.22
N GLY A 22 -4.43 -24.10 -11.91
CA GLY A 22 -3.11 -23.66 -11.42
C GLY A 22 -2.87 -22.15 -11.53
N LEU A 23 -3.68 -21.44 -12.33
CA LEU A 23 -3.77 -19.99 -12.42
C LEU A 23 -4.96 -19.47 -11.61
N ALA A 24 -5.19 -20.00 -10.41
CA ALA A 24 -5.76 -19.16 -9.38
C ALA A 24 -4.74 -18.03 -9.17
N GLU A 25 -4.99 -16.88 -9.80
CA GLU A 25 -4.27 -15.66 -9.52
C GLU A 25 -4.13 -15.57 -8.01
N HIS A 26 -2.90 -15.53 -7.52
CA HIS A 26 -2.64 -14.99 -6.20
C HIS A 26 -2.97 -13.50 -6.32
N VAL A 27 -4.27 -13.17 -6.28
CA VAL A 27 -4.73 -11.83 -5.99
C VAL A 27 -4.13 -11.55 -4.63
N PRO A 28 -3.18 -10.60 -4.51
CA PRO A 28 -2.64 -10.26 -3.21
C PRO A 28 -3.84 -9.88 -2.35
N GLN A 29 -4.12 -10.67 -1.30
CA GLN A 29 -5.18 -10.31 -0.37
C GLN A 29 -4.79 -8.95 0.21
N PRO A 30 -5.67 -7.93 0.14
CA PRO A 30 -5.39 -6.65 0.75
C PRO A 30 -4.98 -6.86 2.20
N ALA A 31 -3.93 -6.18 2.65
CA ALA A 31 -3.53 -6.25 4.04
C ALA A 31 -4.73 -5.89 4.93
N PRO A 32 -4.92 -6.55 6.09
CA PRO A 32 -5.97 -6.16 7.03
C PRO A 32 -5.87 -4.67 7.33
N GLY A 33 -6.89 -3.88 6.98
CA GLY A 33 -6.90 -2.42 7.09
C GLY A 33 -6.84 -1.65 5.76
N TYR A 34 -6.79 -2.34 4.62
CA TYR A 34 -7.01 -1.74 3.29
C TYR A 34 -8.50 -1.87 2.94
N ASP A 35 -9.30 -0.86 3.28
CA ASP A 35 -10.69 -0.74 2.86
C ASP A 35 -10.85 0.34 1.75
N ASP A 36 -12.07 0.49 1.23
CA ASP A 36 -12.40 1.48 0.19
C ASP A 36 -12.08 2.93 0.63
N SER A 37 -11.96 3.20 1.93
CA SER A 37 -11.65 4.52 2.47
C SER A 37 -10.16 4.86 2.29
N LEU A 38 -9.28 3.88 2.45
CA LEU A 38 -7.84 4.05 2.22
C LEU A 38 -7.52 4.23 0.73
N GLU A 39 -8.31 3.64 -0.17
CA GLU A 39 -8.16 3.82 -1.62
C GLU A 39 -8.34 5.31 -2.03
N ILE A 40 -9.35 5.96 -1.47
CA ILE A 40 -9.60 7.40 -1.68
C ILE A 40 -8.42 8.23 -1.16
N CYS A 41 -7.85 7.82 -0.02
CA CYS A 41 -6.69 8.48 0.56
C CYS A 41 -5.47 8.39 -0.36
N ILE A 42 -5.06 7.18 -0.76
CA ILE A 42 -3.83 6.96 -1.54
C ILE A 42 -3.87 7.56 -2.94
N LYS A 43 -5.05 7.85 -3.49
CA LYS A 43 -5.21 8.46 -4.82
C LYS A 43 -4.43 9.76 -5.00
N ASN A 44 -4.27 10.54 -3.93
CA ASN A 44 -3.57 11.83 -3.96
C ASN A 44 -2.09 11.74 -3.53
N MET A 45 -1.63 10.57 -3.08
CA MET A 45 -0.25 10.34 -2.66
C MET A 45 0.57 9.87 -3.86
N THR A 46 1.70 10.52 -4.11
CA THR A 46 2.67 10.00 -5.09
C THR A 46 3.53 8.92 -4.43
N GLU A 47 4.02 7.96 -5.22
CA GLU A 47 4.90 6.90 -4.72
C GLU A 47 6.14 7.48 -4.03
N GLU A 48 6.80 8.47 -4.65
CA GLU A 48 7.97 9.14 -4.08
C GLU A 48 7.68 9.76 -2.71
N CYS A 49 6.59 10.51 -2.58
CA CYS A 49 6.25 11.13 -1.30
C CYS A 49 5.81 10.10 -0.26
N GLY A 50 5.12 9.03 -0.66
CA GLY A 50 4.78 7.93 0.23
C GLY A 50 6.03 7.27 0.81
N ILE A 51 7.05 6.99 -0.02
CA ILE A 51 8.34 6.44 0.42
C ILE A 51 9.03 7.41 1.37
N GLU A 52 9.13 8.69 1.02
CA GLU A 52 9.82 9.68 1.83
C GLU A 52 9.18 9.84 3.23
N ILE A 53 7.85 9.95 3.28
CA ILE A 53 7.08 10.05 4.52
C ILE A 53 7.25 8.79 5.37
N PHE A 54 7.16 7.62 4.74
CA PHE A 54 7.35 6.34 5.43
C PHE A 54 8.76 6.22 6.01
N GLN A 55 9.80 6.57 5.24
CA GLN A 55 11.18 6.55 5.72
C GLN A 55 11.38 7.51 6.90
N ASN A 56 10.85 8.73 6.83
CA ASN A 56 10.94 9.71 7.92
C ASN A 56 10.32 9.18 9.22
N ILE A 57 9.10 8.63 9.12
CA ILE A 57 8.30 8.21 10.27
C ILE A 57 8.79 6.88 10.85
N VAL A 58 9.07 5.89 9.99
CA VAL A 58 9.31 4.50 10.42
C VAL A 58 10.80 4.17 10.55
N HIS A 59 11.65 4.73 9.67
CA HIS A 59 13.06 4.33 9.57
C HIS A 59 14.06 5.40 10.00
N LYS A 60 13.60 6.49 10.64
CA LYS A 60 14.44 7.64 11.02
C LYS A 60 15.17 8.26 9.81
N GLY A 61 14.49 8.25 8.66
CA GLY A 61 14.96 8.85 7.42
C GLY A 61 15.07 10.38 7.47
N PRO A 62 15.50 11.00 6.37
CA PRO A 62 15.69 12.44 6.28
C PRO A 62 14.37 13.21 6.52
N PRO A 63 14.45 14.53 6.77
CA PRO A 63 13.25 15.37 6.84
C PRO A 63 12.43 15.32 5.56
N ILE A 64 11.10 15.38 5.70
CA ILE A 64 10.18 15.48 4.57
C ILE A 64 10.39 16.84 3.88
N THR A 65 10.49 16.80 2.55
CA THR A 65 10.63 17.94 1.64
C THR A 65 9.36 18.77 1.60
N ASP A 66 9.48 20.05 1.27
CA ASP A 66 8.34 20.97 1.19
C ASP A 66 7.32 20.54 0.12
N ALA A 67 7.82 19.95 -0.97
CA ALA A 67 6.99 19.36 -2.02
C ALA A 67 6.15 18.20 -1.49
N CYS A 68 6.76 17.25 -0.77
CA CYS A 68 6.02 16.13 -0.19
C CYS A 68 5.18 16.54 1.02
N CYS A 69 5.51 17.63 1.71
CA CYS A 69 4.62 18.25 2.69
C CYS A 69 3.34 18.81 2.05
N SER A 70 3.44 19.40 0.85
CA SER A 70 2.27 19.86 0.10
C SER A 70 1.38 18.70 -0.35
N VAL A 71 1.99 17.57 -0.75
CA VAL A 71 1.26 16.34 -1.07
C VAL A 71 0.60 15.75 0.19
N LEU A 72 1.32 15.69 1.31
CA LEU A 72 0.78 15.20 2.58
C LEU A 72 -0.41 16.04 3.07
N LEU A 73 -0.40 17.37 2.91
CA LEU A 73 -1.59 18.17 3.26
C LEU A 73 -2.78 17.90 2.36
N LYS A 74 -2.56 17.66 1.06
CA LYS A 74 -3.64 17.24 0.13
C LYS A 74 -4.16 15.84 0.45
N PHE A 75 -3.30 14.97 0.97
CA PHE A 75 -3.68 13.66 1.50
C PHE A 75 -4.63 13.82 2.69
N GLY A 76 -4.38 14.81 3.56
CA GLY A 76 -5.27 15.17 4.66
C GLY A 76 -4.96 14.41 5.96
N HIS A 77 -5.26 15.03 7.11
CA HIS A 77 -4.93 14.46 8.42
C HIS A 77 -5.62 13.12 8.70
N PRO A 78 -6.92 12.93 8.36
CA PRO A 78 -7.59 11.65 8.58
C PRO A 78 -6.89 10.51 7.83
N CYS A 79 -6.67 10.69 6.52
CA CYS A 79 -5.96 9.73 5.69
C CYS A 79 -4.55 9.41 6.20
N HIS A 80 -3.79 10.43 6.61
CA HIS A 80 -2.48 10.25 7.23
C HIS A 80 -2.54 9.38 8.48
N SER A 81 -3.51 9.64 9.35
CA SER A 81 -3.69 8.90 10.60
C SER A 81 -4.09 7.45 10.34
N GLU A 82 -5.07 7.23 9.47
CA GLU A 82 -5.57 5.90 9.12
C GLU A 82 -4.49 5.04 8.45
N LEU A 83 -3.71 5.60 7.53
CA LEU A 83 -2.61 4.88 6.89
C LEU A 83 -1.56 4.43 7.91
N ILE A 84 -1.20 5.29 8.87
CA ILE A 84 -0.24 4.93 9.92
C ILE A 84 -0.81 3.84 10.83
N LEU A 85 -2.10 3.90 11.19
CA LEU A 85 -2.75 2.85 11.96
C LEU A 85 -2.81 1.52 11.20
N ALA A 86 -3.06 1.56 9.88
CA ALA A 86 -3.02 0.37 9.02
C ALA A 86 -1.61 -0.23 8.92
N VAL A 87 -0.56 0.59 8.87
CA VAL A 87 0.83 0.11 8.94
C VAL A 87 1.12 -0.57 10.28
N LEU A 88 0.67 0.03 11.39
CA LEU A 88 0.88 -0.49 12.74
C LEU A 88 0.08 -1.77 13.00
N SER A 89 -1.14 -1.89 12.45
CA SER A 89 -1.99 -3.08 12.61
C SER A 89 -1.35 -4.36 12.05
N THR A 90 -0.38 -4.23 11.13
CA THR A 90 0.41 -5.38 10.63
C THR A 90 1.26 -6.06 11.70
N GLY A 91 1.45 -5.42 12.86
CA GLY A 91 2.26 -5.93 13.97
C GLY A 91 3.78 -5.90 13.73
N LYS A 92 4.23 -5.59 12.51
CA LYS A 92 5.67 -5.54 12.13
C LYS A 92 6.47 -4.52 12.95
N PHE A 93 5.79 -3.52 13.50
CA PHE A 93 6.40 -2.40 14.21
C PHE A 93 5.99 -2.30 15.69
N ALA A 94 5.40 -3.36 16.26
CA ALA A 94 4.89 -3.34 17.63
C ALA A 94 5.87 -2.78 18.70
N PRO A 95 7.19 -3.09 18.66
CA PRO A 95 8.13 -2.52 19.64
C PRO A 95 8.35 -1.00 19.52
N HIS A 96 7.99 -0.40 18.39
CA HIS A 96 8.23 1.01 18.06
C HIS A 96 6.94 1.80 17.81
N GLU A 97 5.78 1.23 18.14
CA GLU A 97 4.47 1.81 17.82
C GLU A 97 4.32 3.23 18.37
N ALA A 98 4.65 3.44 19.65
CA ALA A 98 4.57 4.75 20.28
C ALA A 98 5.51 5.79 19.63
N GLU A 99 6.73 5.37 19.25
CA GLU A 99 7.69 6.24 18.55
C GLU A 99 7.17 6.63 17.16
N ILE A 100 6.61 5.66 16.43
CA ILE A 100 6.03 5.88 15.09
C ILE A 100 4.84 6.84 15.16
N LEU A 101 3.94 6.66 16.13
CA LEU A 101 2.81 7.58 16.34
C LEU A 101 3.28 9.00 16.67
N GLN A 102 4.28 9.14 17.54
CA GLN A 102 4.86 10.44 17.88
C GLN A 102 5.49 11.11 16.64
N LYS A 103 6.27 10.36 15.86
CA LYS A 103 6.91 10.87 14.64
C LYS A 103 5.90 11.24 13.57
N SER A 104 4.85 10.43 13.42
CA SER A 104 3.72 10.71 12.52
C SER A 104 3.05 12.05 12.85
N ALA A 105 2.75 12.30 14.13
CA ALA A 105 2.18 13.57 14.57
C ALA A 105 3.13 14.76 14.35
N ALA A 106 4.43 14.57 14.60
CA ALA A 106 5.45 15.58 14.38
C ALA A 106 5.61 15.92 12.88
N ALA A 107 5.62 14.91 12.01
CA ALA A 107 5.67 15.07 10.56
C ALA A 107 4.48 15.88 10.05
N TRP A 108 3.26 15.54 10.49
CA TRP A 108 2.07 16.30 10.14
C TRP A 108 2.16 17.76 10.57
N LYS A 109 2.51 18.02 11.84
CA LYS A 109 2.64 19.39 12.37
C LYS A 109 3.67 20.20 11.59
N ARG A 110 4.82 19.61 11.28
CA ARG A 110 5.88 20.25 10.48
C ARG A 110 5.36 20.60 9.09
N CYS A 111 4.82 19.63 8.35
CA CYS A 111 4.33 19.86 7.00
C CYS A 111 3.21 20.90 6.96
N ARG A 112 2.33 20.88 7.96
CA ARG A 112 1.31 21.92 8.12
C ARG A 112 1.94 23.31 8.26
N SER A 113 2.95 23.46 9.12
CA SER A 113 3.61 24.75 9.32
C SER A 113 4.35 25.28 8.09
N ILE A 114 4.84 24.40 7.20
CA ILE A 114 5.50 24.80 5.95
C ILE A 114 4.48 25.31 4.93
N VAL A 115 3.34 24.64 4.81
CA VAL A 115 2.34 24.95 3.76
C VAL A 115 1.38 26.07 4.18
N GLU A 116 0.97 26.11 5.45
CA GLU A 116 0.03 27.12 5.98
C GLU A 116 0.75 28.33 6.60
N GLY A 117 2.08 28.29 6.76
CA GLY A 117 2.88 29.32 7.42
C GLY A 117 3.31 30.50 6.54
N HIS A 118 2.62 30.75 5.42
CA HIS A 118 2.87 31.86 4.50
C HIS A 118 1.63 32.73 4.30
#